data_AF-A0A9E2U4D2-F1
#
_entry.id   AF-A0A9E2U4D2-F1
#
_cell.length_a   1.000
_cell.length_b   1.000
_cell.length_c   1.000
_cell.angle_alpha   90.00
_cell.angle_beta   90.00
_cell.angle_gamma   90.00
#
_symmetry.space_group_name_H-M   'P 1'
#
loop_
_entity.id
_entity.type
_entity.pdbx_description
1 polymer ?
#
loop_
_entity_poly.entity_id
_entity_poly.type
_entity_poly.pdbx_seq_one_letter_code
_entity_poly.pdbx_strand_id
1 'polypeptide(L)'
;MDGEQPRLRPDGSPVTRILFFPAADCEILDTWHSIGLRGTGSHDYAVAGVFVPAARALSFRDSPVEPGPLYAIPTIALFATVLAAVPLGIARHAIDIVKDLARTKIASRSRRSLNEDATMQANLGIAEATLRSARAFLYETLEKTWEAVSSGQEVGIEQRAMLWLASTHTATAA
;
A
#
# COMPACT_ATOMS: atom_id res chain seq x y z
N MET A 1 -27.07 10.03 -6.18
CA MET A 1 -28.34 9.30 -6.30
C MET A 1 -29.34 10.23 -6.96
N ASP A 2 -30.21 9.69 -7.80
CA ASP A 2 -31.41 10.37 -8.28
C ASP A 2 -32.60 9.58 -7.69
N GLY A 3 -33.09 10.03 -6.53
CA GLY A 3 -33.97 9.21 -5.67
C GLY A 3 -33.21 8.02 -5.05
N GLU A 4 -33.74 6.81 -5.21
CA GLU A 4 -33.12 5.56 -4.73
C GLU A 4 -32.14 4.94 -5.73
N GLN A 5 -32.04 5.49 -6.94
CA GLN A 5 -31.16 4.95 -7.98
C GLN A 5 -29.80 5.67 -7.98
N PRO A 6 -28.70 4.96 -8.28
CA PRO A 6 -27.42 5.59 -8.55
C PRO A 6 -27.55 6.60 -9.68
N ARG A 7 -26.93 7.78 -9.50
CA ARG A 7 -26.80 8.73 -10.61
C ARG A 7 -25.86 8.13 -11.64
N LEU A 8 -26.27 8.07 -12.90
CA LEU A 8 -25.46 7.51 -13.98
C LEU A 8 -24.71 8.61 -14.75
N ARG A 9 -23.57 8.23 -15.32
CA ARG A 9 -22.81 9.00 -16.32
C ARG A 9 -23.43 8.78 -17.71
N PRO A 10 -23.04 9.59 -18.72
CA PRO A 10 -23.47 9.39 -20.11
C PRO A 10 -23.12 8.00 -20.69
N ASP A 11 -22.05 7.38 -20.20
CA ASP A 11 -21.63 6.02 -20.58
C ASP A 11 -22.40 4.89 -19.85
N GLY A 12 -23.43 5.24 -19.06
CA GLY A 12 -24.24 4.30 -18.29
C GLY A 12 -23.60 3.82 -16.99
N SER A 13 -22.35 4.21 -16.68
CA SER A 13 -21.69 3.82 -15.44
C SER A 13 -22.14 4.67 -14.24
N PRO A 14 -22.19 4.12 -13.00
CA PRO A 14 -22.52 4.91 -11.82
C PRO A 14 -21.50 6.01 -11.53
N VAL A 15 -21.98 7.19 -11.14
CA VAL A 15 -21.14 8.28 -10.64
C VAL A 15 -20.59 7.91 -9.26
N THR A 16 -19.27 7.77 -9.18
CA THR A 16 -18.54 7.56 -7.91
C THR A 16 -17.96 8.89 -7.42
N ARG A 17 -17.99 9.10 -6.11
CA ARG A 17 -17.43 10.28 -5.42
C ARG A 17 -16.72 9.86 -4.15
N ILE A 18 -15.67 10.60 -3.80
CA ILE A 18 -15.06 10.64 -2.48
C ILE A 18 -15.65 11.85 -1.77
N LEU A 19 -16.11 11.66 -0.54
CA LEU A 19 -16.81 12.67 0.23
C LEU A 19 -16.02 12.96 1.50
N PHE A 20 -15.83 14.24 1.80
CA PHE A 20 -15.16 14.71 3.01
C PHE A 20 -16.20 15.34 3.94
N PHE A 21 -16.36 14.76 5.12
CA PHE A 21 -17.27 15.22 6.17
C PHE A 21 -16.60 15.10 7.55
N PRO A 22 -17.07 15.85 8.57
CA PRO A 22 -16.52 15.77 9.92
C PRO A 22 -16.57 14.35 10.49
N ALA A 23 -15.51 13.93 11.17
CA ALA A 23 -15.47 12.63 11.85
C ALA A 23 -16.55 12.49 12.95
N ALA A 24 -17.04 13.61 13.49
CA ALA A 24 -18.12 13.62 14.48
C ALA A 24 -19.47 13.16 13.91
N ASP A 25 -19.65 13.17 12.58
CA ASP A 25 -20.86 12.70 11.90
C ASP A 25 -20.79 11.21 11.57
N CYS A 26 -19.81 10.50 12.13
CA CYS A 26 -19.48 9.11 11.86
C CYS A 26 -19.56 8.30 13.15
N GLU A 27 -20.19 7.13 13.09
CA GLU A 27 -20.12 6.13 14.15
C GLU A 27 -19.08 5.07 13.77
N ILE A 28 -18.02 4.95 14.57
CA ILE A 28 -17.03 3.87 14.41
C ILE A 28 -17.58 2.60 15.06
N LEU A 29 -17.63 1.52 14.29
CA LEU A 29 -18.14 0.23 14.75
C LEU A 29 -16.98 -0.66 15.19
N ASP A 30 -17.04 -1.26 16.38
CA ASP A 30 -16.00 -2.19 16.84
C ASP A 30 -16.07 -3.53 16.08
N THR A 31 -15.46 -3.56 14.89
CA THR A 31 -15.42 -4.72 13.99
C THR A 31 -14.01 -5.21 13.66
N TRP A 32 -12.96 -4.54 14.16
CA TRP A 32 -11.57 -4.87 13.79
C TRP A 32 -10.93 -5.91 14.72
N HIS A 33 -11.37 -7.15 14.58
CA HIS A 33 -10.83 -8.30 15.31
C HIS A 33 -9.99 -9.21 14.40
N SER A 34 -8.76 -8.79 14.07
CA SER A 34 -7.88 -9.49 13.13
C SER A 34 -6.71 -10.25 13.80
N ILE A 35 -6.05 -11.15 13.07
CA ILE A 35 -4.84 -11.86 13.51
C ILE A 35 -3.55 -11.07 13.29
N GLY A 36 -3.58 -10.06 12.41
CA GLY A 36 -2.43 -9.27 12.01
C GLY A 36 -2.86 -7.84 11.67
N LEU A 37 -1.94 -6.89 11.74
CA LEU A 37 -2.24 -5.45 11.57
C LEU A 37 -3.31 -4.93 12.55
N ARG A 38 -3.46 -5.56 13.73
CA ARG A 38 -4.47 -5.17 14.74
C ARG A 38 -4.40 -3.71 15.16
N GLY A 39 -3.18 -3.14 15.16
CA GLY A 39 -2.95 -1.75 15.52
C GLY A 39 -3.44 -0.72 14.49
N THR A 40 -3.90 -1.13 13.30
CA THR A 40 -4.46 -0.19 12.31
C THR A 40 -5.85 0.31 12.70
N GLY A 41 -6.59 -0.44 13.52
CA GLY A 41 -7.97 -0.11 13.89
C GLY A 41 -8.86 0.09 12.67
N SER A 42 -8.78 -0.80 11.68
CA SER A 42 -9.52 -0.74 10.41
C SER A 42 -10.99 -1.14 10.57
N HIS A 43 -11.64 -0.49 11.52
CA HIS A 43 -13.04 -0.61 11.86
C HIS A 43 -13.93 -0.19 10.69
N ASP A 44 -15.08 -0.83 10.59
CA ASP A 44 -16.17 -0.30 9.78
C ASP A 44 -16.71 0.98 10.42
N TYR A 45 -17.40 1.77 9.61
CA TYR A 45 -18.05 2.97 10.10
C TYR A 45 -19.42 3.17 9.45
N ALA A 46 -20.33 3.77 10.20
CA ALA A 46 -21.69 4.08 9.76
C ALA A 46 -21.91 5.60 9.71
N VAL A 47 -22.68 6.03 8.71
CA VAL A 47 -23.06 7.44 8.50
C VAL A 47 -24.51 7.46 8.05
N ALA A 48 -25.32 8.36 8.63
CA ALA A 48 -26.74 8.47 8.30
C ALA A 48 -27.11 9.93 7.99
N GLY A 49 -27.61 10.19 6.79
CA GLY A 49 -28.22 11.47 6.44
C GLY A 49 -27.27 12.67 6.40
N VAL A 50 -25.95 12.46 6.27
CA VAL A 50 -24.97 13.55 6.24
C VAL A 50 -25.04 14.32 4.92
N PHE A 51 -25.25 15.63 5.04
CA PHE A 51 -25.14 16.54 3.90
C PHE A 51 -23.66 16.88 3.65
N VAL A 52 -23.18 16.62 2.43
CA VAL A 52 -21.82 16.97 2.00
C VAL A 52 -21.88 18.03 0.91
N PRO A 53 -21.37 19.25 1.16
CA PRO A 53 -21.29 20.29 0.13
C PRO A 53 -20.47 19.84 -1.08
N ALA A 54 -20.83 20.30 -2.28
CA ALA A 54 -20.12 19.94 -3.51
C ALA A 54 -18.61 20.24 -3.46
N ALA A 55 -18.21 21.32 -2.78
CA ALA A 55 -16.81 21.69 -2.57
C ALA A 55 -16.00 20.69 -1.72
N ARG A 56 -16.67 19.74 -1.05
CA ARG A 56 -16.06 18.64 -0.27
C ARG A 56 -16.30 17.27 -0.91
N ALA A 57 -16.65 17.24 -2.19
CA ALA A 57 -16.85 16.03 -2.97
C ALA A 57 -15.91 16.04 -4.18
N LEU A 58 -15.18 14.95 -4.40
CA LEU A 58 -14.28 14.82 -5.55
C LEU A 58 -14.39 13.45 -6.22
N SER A 59 -13.80 13.32 -7.40
CA SER A 59 -13.71 12.05 -8.13
C SER A 59 -12.27 11.80 -8.58
N PHE A 60 -11.81 10.54 -8.53
CA PHE A 60 -10.48 10.17 -9.06
C PHE A 60 -10.35 10.37 -10.58
N ARG A 61 -11.44 10.68 -11.28
CA ARG A 61 -11.42 11.06 -12.71
C ARG A 61 -11.26 12.56 -12.92
N ASP A 62 -11.33 13.36 -11.86
CA ASP A 62 -11.22 14.81 -11.96
C ASP A 62 -9.74 15.18 -12.08
N SER A 63 -9.43 16.22 -12.84
CA SER A 63 -8.05 16.70 -12.97
C SER A 63 -7.53 17.22 -11.62
N PRO A 64 -6.24 17.03 -11.32
CA PRO A 64 -5.63 17.63 -10.15
C PRO A 64 -5.77 19.15 -10.16
N VAL A 65 -6.05 19.74 -9.00
CA VAL A 65 -6.15 21.20 -8.83
C VAL A 65 -4.78 21.81 -8.53
N GLU A 66 -3.96 21.09 -7.75
CA GLU A 66 -2.63 21.55 -7.36
C GLU A 66 -1.58 21.20 -8.42
N PRO A 67 -0.66 22.12 -8.75
CA PRO A 67 0.41 21.88 -9.69
C PRO A 67 1.56 21.10 -9.04
N GLY A 68 2.31 20.38 -9.87
CA GLY A 68 3.58 19.77 -9.48
C GLY A 68 3.67 18.27 -9.77
N PRO A 69 4.89 17.71 -9.77
CA PRO A 69 5.16 16.34 -10.20
C PRO A 69 4.39 15.30 -9.40
N LEU A 70 4.21 15.52 -8.08
CA LEU A 70 3.45 14.61 -7.23
C LEU A 70 2.00 14.42 -7.72
N TYR A 71 1.34 15.51 -8.13
CA TYR A 71 -0.05 15.49 -8.55
C TYR A 71 -0.24 15.00 -10.00
N ALA A 72 0.84 14.95 -10.77
CA ALA A 72 0.86 14.34 -12.11
C ALA A 72 0.93 12.80 -12.06
N ILE A 73 1.25 12.21 -10.90
CA ILE A 73 1.20 10.74 -10.72
C ILE A 73 -0.26 10.32 -10.48
N PRO A 74 -0.79 9.33 -11.22
CA PRO A 74 -2.16 8.85 -11.00
C PRO A 74 -2.39 8.38 -9.55
N THR A 75 -3.37 8.99 -8.86
CA THR A 75 -3.58 8.83 -7.41
C THR A 75 -3.67 7.38 -6.95
N ILE A 76 -4.40 6.53 -7.69
CA ILE A 76 -4.57 5.11 -7.31
C ILE A 76 -3.25 4.35 -7.46
N ALA A 77 -2.44 4.67 -8.48
CA ALA A 77 -1.13 4.04 -8.66
C ALA A 77 -0.15 4.47 -7.55
N LEU A 78 -0.18 5.76 -7.16
CA LEU A 78 0.59 6.26 -6.01
C LEU A 78 0.16 5.62 -4.69
N PHE A 79 -1.14 5.41 -4.48
CA PHE A 79 -1.65 4.76 -3.27
C PHE A 79 -1.11 3.33 -3.11
N ALA A 80 -1.04 2.56 -4.21
CA ALA A 80 -0.50 1.21 -4.19
C ALA A 80 0.96 1.17 -3.73
N THR A 81 1.79 2.12 -4.17
CA THR A 81 3.21 2.15 -3.79
C THR A 81 3.42 2.55 -2.33
N VAL A 82 2.59 3.44 -1.79
CA VAL A 82 2.62 3.81 -0.37
C VAL A 82 2.25 2.61 0.51
N LEU A 83 1.23 1.84 0.14
CA LEU A 83 0.86 0.63 0.86
C LEU A 83 1.96 -0.44 0.82
N ALA A 84 2.66 -0.57 -0.31
CA ALA A 84 3.76 -1.53 -0.47
C ALA A 84 4.95 -1.25 0.48
N ALA A 85 5.10 -0.03 0.99
CA ALA A 85 6.17 0.29 1.95
C ALA A 85 6.00 -0.42 3.30
N VAL A 86 4.76 -0.71 3.71
CA VAL A 86 4.45 -1.36 5.01
C VAL A 86 5.02 -2.78 5.10
N PRO A 87 4.72 -3.73 4.18
CA PRO A 87 5.26 -5.08 4.26
C PRO A 87 6.79 -5.10 4.13
N LEU A 88 7.41 -4.20 3.36
CA LEU A 88 8.89 -4.08 3.32
C LEU A 88 9.49 -3.82 4.71
N GLY A 89 8.87 -2.92 5.48
CA GLY A 89 9.32 -2.62 6.84
C GLY A 89 9.14 -3.81 7.78
N ILE A 90 8.00 -4.49 7.69
CA ILE A 90 7.70 -5.69 8.48
C ILE A 90 8.72 -6.80 8.19
N ALA A 91 8.95 -7.10 6.92
CA ALA A 91 9.89 -8.13 6.47
C ALA A 91 11.33 -7.81 6.91
N ARG A 92 11.77 -6.55 6.74
CA ARG A 92 13.10 -6.12 7.23
C ARG A 92 13.26 -6.41 8.71
N HIS A 93 12.29 -5.98 9.51
CA HIS A 93 12.34 -6.16 10.95
C HIS A 93 12.31 -7.65 11.35
N ALA A 94 11.50 -8.47 10.66
CA ALA A 94 11.47 -9.91 10.89
C ALA A 94 12.85 -10.57 10.62
N ILE A 95 13.51 -10.19 9.51
CA ILE A 95 14.86 -10.70 9.20
C ILE A 95 15.87 -10.26 10.28
N ASP A 96 15.78 -9.02 10.77
CA ASP A 96 16.68 -8.53 11.83
C ASP A 96 16.47 -9.28 13.16
N ILE A 97 15.22 -9.52 13.57
CA ILE A 97 14.90 -10.37 14.73
C ILE A 97 15.51 -11.76 14.57
N VAL A 98 15.38 -12.37 13.40
CA VAL A 98 15.92 -13.69 13.12
C VAL A 98 17.44 -13.70 13.19
N LYS A 99 18.10 -12.67 12.65
CA LYS A 99 19.56 -12.52 12.73
C LYS A 99 20.04 -12.39 14.18
N ASP A 100 19.35 -11.62 14.99
CA ASP A 100 19.69 -11.44 16.40
C ASP A 100 19.45 -12.72 17.20
N LEU A 101 18.34 -13.41 16.95
CA LEU A 101 18.03 -14.70 17.56
C LEU A 101 19.07 -15.77 17.20
N ALA A 102 19.50 -15.82 15.94
CA ALA A 102 20.45 -16.83 15.47
C ALA A 102 21.83 -16.73 16.14
N ARG A 103 22.18 -15.57 16.70
CA ARG A 103 23.46 -15.37 17.42
C ARG A 103 23.54 -16.13 18.74
N THR A 104 22.41 -16.37 19.40
CA THR A 104 22.37 -16.91 20.76
C THR A 104 21.59 -18.22 20.85
N LYS A 105 20.70 -18.50 19.90
CA LYS A 105 19.80 -19.65 19.97
C LYS A 105 20.48 -20.94 19.57
N ILE A 106 20.49 -21.89 20.50
CA ILE A 106 20.81 -23.30 20.26
C ILE A 106 19.51 -24.03 19.88
N ALA A 107 19.54 -24.81 18.80
CA ALA A 107 18.35 -25.52 18.33
C ALA A 107 17.94 -26.65 19.31
N SER A 108 16.64 -26.81 19.55
CA SER A 108 16.11 -27.69 20.61
C SER A 108 16.55 -29.17 20.53
N ARG A 109 16.90 -29.67 19.35
CA ARG A 109 17.35 -31.05 19.12
C ARG A 109 18.80 -31.14 18.60
N SER A 110 19.57 -30.07 18.75
CA SER A 110 20.95 -29.95 18.29
C SER A 110 21.82 -29.34 19.38
N ARG A 111 23.12 -29.63 19.35
CA ARG A 111 24.11 -28.89 20.16
C ARG A 111 24.72 -27.71 19.40
N ARG A 112 24.40 -27.56 18.12
CA ARG A 112 24.87 -26.46 17.27
C ARG A 112 23.99 -25.23 17.45
N SER A 113 24.65 -24.08 17.43
CA SER A 113 23.97 -22.79 17.39
C SER A 113 23.34 -22.58 16.00
N LEU A 114 22.25 -21.81 15.93
CA LEU A 114 21.57 -21.52 14.66
C LEU A 114 22.47 -20.79 13.66
N ASN A 115 23.44 -20.01 14.12
CA ASN A 115 24.41 -19.34 13.23
C ASN A 115 25.39 -20.30 12.54
N GLU A 116 25.56 -21.54 13.02
CA GLU A 116 26.40 -22.57 12.40
C GLU A 116 25.61 -23.50 11.46
N ASP A 117 24.28 -23.35 11.43
CA ASP A 117 23.40 -24.18 10.63
C ASP A 117 23.34 -23.67 9.18
N ALA A 118 23.82 -24.49 8.24
CA ALA A 118 23.88 -24.12 6.82
C ALA A 118 22.48 -23.90 6.20
N THR A 119 21.45 -24.63 6.64
CA THR A 119 20.08 -24.42 6.18
C THR A 119 19.53 -23.09 6.70
N MET A 120 19.83 -22.75 7.95
CA MET A 120 19.49 -21.43 8.51
C MET A 120 20.16 -20.29 7.73
N GLN A 121 21.46 -20.40 7.45
CA GLN A 121 22.21 -19.42 6.67
C GLN A 121 21.65 -19.26 5.25
N ALA A 122 21.35 -20.37 4.57
CA ALA A 122 20.77 -20.36 3.23
C ALA A 122 19.38 -19.69 3.20
N ASN A 123 18.50 -20.04 4.14
CA ASN A 123 17.17 -19.44 4.24
C ASN A 123 17.24 -17.94 4.54
N LEU A 124 18.16 -17.51 5.41
CA LEU A 124 18.40 -16.09 5.67
C LEU A 124 18.89 -15.38 4.39
N GLY A 125 19.79 -16.00 3.64
CA GLY A 125 20.27 -15.47 2.35
C GLY A 125 19.15 -15.29 1.33
N ILE A 126 18.24 -16.27 1.22
CA ILE A 126 17.05 -16.20 0.36
C ILE A 126 16.15 -15.05 0.81
N ALA A 127 15.81 -14.97 2.10
CA ALA A 127 14.95 -13.90 2.63
C ALA A 127 15.54 -12.50 2.37
N GLU A 128 16.86 -12.33 2.55
CA GLU A 128 17.56 -11.09 2.28
C GLU A 128 17.53 -10.73 0.79
N ALA A 129 17.75 -11.71 -0.10
CA ALA A 129 17.68 -11.51 -1.54
C ALA A 129 16.27 -11.12 -1.99
N THR A 130 15.25 -11.84 -1.52
CA THR A 130 13.83 -11.58 -1.84
C THR A 130 13.40 -10.18 -1.38
N LEU A 131 13.71 -9.79 -0.15
CA LEU A 131 13.37 -8.46 0.35
C LEU A 131 14.08 -7.35 -0.43
N ARG A 132 15.38 -7.54 -0.72
CA ARG A 132 16.18 -6.55 -1.46
C ARG A 132 15.71 -6.39 -2.89
N SER A 133 15.37 -7.49 -3.58
CA SER A 133 14.87 -7.43 -4.96
C SER A 133 13.50 -6.76 -5.03
N ALA A 134 12.60 -7.08 -4.10
CA ALA A 134 11.29 -6.44 -4.02
C ALA A 134 11.41 -4.93 -3.79
N ARG A 135 12.25 -4.53 -2.83
CA ARG A 135 12.54 -3.12 -2.54
C ARG A 135 13.16 -2.43 -3.76
N ALA A 136 14.16 -3.02 -4.40
CA ALA A 136 14.82 -2.44 -5.55
C ALA A 136 13.81 -2.20 -6.69
N PHE A 137 12.96 -3.18 -6.99
CA PHE A 137 11.97 -3.07 -8.04
C PHE A 137 10.94 -1.95 -7.78
N LEU A 138 10.46 -1.82 -6.54
CA LEU A 138 9.55 -0.73 -6.15
C LEU A 138 10.20 0.64 -6.30
N TYR A 139 11.41 0.82 -5.77
CA TYR A 139 12.10 2.10 -5.80
C TYR A 139 12.55 2.50 -7.21
N GLU A 140 13.05 1.56 -8.01
CA GLU A 140 13.39 1.81 -9.41
C GLU A 140 12.17 2.28 -10.21
N THR A 141 11.02 1.64 -10.01
CA THR A 141 9.78 2.00 -10.71
C THR A 141 9.27 3.38 -10.27
N LEU A 142 9.38 3.69 -8.97
CA LEU A 142 9.04 5.00 -8.42
C LEU A 142 9.95 6.11 -8.95
N GLU A 143 11.26 5.86 -8.99
CA GLU A 143 12.27 6.81 -9.48
C GLU A 143 12.03 7.16 -10.94
N LYS A 144 11.86 6.14 -11.81
CA LYS A 144 11.51 6.36 -13.23
C LYS A 144 10.21 7.14 -13.40
N THR A 145 9.20 6.84 -12.59
CA THR A 145 7.92 7.57 -12.63
C THR A 145 8.13 9.02 -12.22
N TRP A 146 8.89 9.25 -11.15
CA TRP A 146 9.19 10.58 -10.63
C TRP A 146 9.98 11.43 -11.64
N GLU A 147 10.98 10.86 -12.30
CA GLU A 147 11.74 11.51 -13.36
C GLU A 147 10.85 11.91 -14.54
N ALA A 148 9.97 11.00 -15.00
CA ALA A 148 9.04 11.28 -16.07
C ALA A 148 8.12 12.47 -15.73
N VAL A 149 7.44 12.43 -14.58
CA VAL A 149 6.54 13.53 -14.20
C VAL A 149 7.27 14.83 -13.89
N SER A 150 8.51 14.77 -13.38
CA SER A 150 9.33 15.95 -13.12
C SER A 150 9.83 16.62 -14.39
N SER A 151 9.95 15.87 -15.49
CA SER A 151 10.26 16.40 -16.82
C SER A 151 9.03 16.84 -17.61
N GLY A 152 7.83 16.79 -17.01
CA GLY A 152 6.57 17.17 -17.64
C GLY A 152 5.98 16.09 -18.55
N GLN A 153 6.49 14.86 -18.49
CA GLN A 153 5.91 13.72 -19.23
C GLN A 153 4.70 13.15 -18.49
N GLU A 154 3.71 12.69 -19.24
CA GLU A 154 2.57 11.96 -18.69
C GLU A 154 2.92 10.52 -18.35
N VAL A 155 2.32 9.99 -17.29
CA VAL A 155 2.49 8.58 -16.90
C VAL A 155 1.62 7.69 -17.79
N GLY A 156 2.24 7.11 -18.82
CA GLY A 156 1.60 6.17 -19.74
C GLY A 156 1.11 4.87 -19.08
N ILE A 157 0.31 4.10 -19.82
CA ILE A 157 -0.32 2.87 -19.33
C ILE A 157 0.70 1.82 -18.86
N GLU A 158 1.83 1.69 -19.56
CA GLU A 158 2.90 0.74 -19.20
C GLU A 158 3.54 1.12 -17.87
N GLN A 159 3.88 2.40 -17.68
CA GLN A 159 4.46 2.88 -16.43
C GLN A 159 3.48 2.70 -15.24
N ARG A 160 2.18 2.92 -15.48
CA ARG A 160 1.14 2.62 -14.49
C ARG A 160 1.06 1.13 -14.16
N ALA A 161 1.14 0.26 -15.16
CA ALA A 161 1.16 -1.18 -14.95
C ALA A 161 2.38 -1.62 -14.14
N MET A 162 3.55 -1.02 -14.39
CA MET A 162 4.77 -1.27 -13.63
C MET A 162 4.64 -0.86 -12.16
N LEU A 163 4.04 0.30 -11.85
CA LEU A 163 3.79 0.72 -10.46
C LEU A 163 2.93 -0.31 -9.71
N TRP A 164 1.87 -0.81 -10.36
CA TRP A 164 1.03 -1.85 -9.80
C TRP A 164 1.75 -3.17 -9.61
N LEU A 165 2.51 -3.60 -10.62
CA LEU A 165 3.28 -4.83 -10.59
C LEU A 165 4.33 -4.80 -9.47
N ALA A 166 5.09 -3.71 -9.34
CA ALA A 166 6.10 -3.56 -8.30
C ALA A 166 5.48 -3.51 -6.89
N SER A 167 4.34 -2.83 -6.73
CA SER A 167 3.62 -2.78 -5.46
C SER A 167 3.07 -4.14 -5.05
N THR A 168 2.49 -4.88 -6.01
CA THR A 168 1.93 -6.21 -5.77
C THR A 168 3.03 -7.22 -5.48
N HIS A 169 4.10 -7.22 -6.28
CA HIS A 169 5.26 -8.07 -6.05
C HIS A 169 5.82 -7.85 -4.64
N THR A 170 5.98 -6.58 -4.24
CA THR A 170 6.41 -6.22 -2.89
C THR A 170 5.51 -6.80 -1.81
N ALA A 171 4.19 -6.66 -1.94
CA ALA A 171 3.24 -7.19 -0.96
C ALA A 171 3.21 -8.73 -0.89
N THR A 172 3.58 -9.42 -1.97
CA THR A 172 3.65 -10.89 -2.01
C THR A 172 4.99 -11.49 -1.63
N ALA A 173 6.07 -10.72 -1.80
CA ALA A 173 7.44 -11.17 -1.59
C ALA A 173 7.94 -10.88 -0.16
N ALA A 174 7.36 -9.88 0.50
CA ALA A 174 7.69 -9.44 1.85
C ALA A 174 6.77 -10.06 2.90
#